data_AF-A0A4V3C2V5-F1
#
_entry.id   AF-A0A4V3C2V5-F1
#
_cell.length_a   1.000
_cell.length_b   1.000
_cell.length_c   1.000
_cell.angle_alpha   90.00
_cell.angle_beta   90.00
_cell.angle_gamma   90.00
#
_symmetry.space_group_name_H-M   'P 1'
#
loop_
_entity.id
_entity.type
_entity.pdbx_description
1 polymer ?
#
loop_
_entity_poly.entity_id
_entity_poly.type
_entity_poly.pdbx_seq_one_letter_code
_entity_poly.pdbx_strand_id
1 'polypeptide(L)'
;MDKNDFKIKIKESRIVKYYYENYQQQIEAMARRCLHVNYTSTLTVDDLVVYAISNTPSLLRKYESDRGISLINYLYAQWRVEMLNYVHEYNNSINKFNSSFYSYDEWNDIDIDRFAEMENLDEILKRLINEKRLCQLSAKMIKMVVEENLNAAEIKMKLFLSEKRFRFCKMEIANNLGEFNF
;
A
#
# COMPACT_ATOMS: atom_id res chain seq x y z
N MET A 1 29.35 16.96 21.02
CA MET A 1 28.48 16.90 19.84
C MET A 1 29.05 17.83 18.79
N ASP A 2 29.32 17.30 17.60
CA ASP A 2 29.89 18.09 16.51
C ASP A 2 28.87 19.11 15.99
N LYS A 3 29.31 20.33 15.65
CA LYS A 3 28.39 21.42 15.23
C LYS A 3 27.64 21.09 13.94
N ASN A 4 28.21 20.21 13.11
CA ASN A 4 27.61 19.76 11.86
C ASN A 4 26.47 18.74 12.09
N ASP A 5 26.63 17.81 13.04
CA ASP A 5 25.58 16.83 13.38
C ASP A 5 24.31 17.51 13.92
N PHE A 6 24.49 18.58 14.70
CA PHE A 6 23.37 19.34 15.25
C PHE A 6 22.55 20.03 14.14
N LYS A 7 23.22 20.61 13.14
CA LYS A 7 22.54 21.25 11.99
C LYS A 7 21.80 20.25 11.11
N ILE A 8 22.36 19.06 10.91
CA ILE A 8 21.71 17.97 10.15
C ILE A 8 20.41 17.56 10.86
N LYS A 9 20.47 17.31 12.18
CA LYS A 9 19.29 16.94 12.98
C LYS A 9 18.17 17.98 12.95
N ILE A 10 18.49 19.28 12.98
CA ILE A 10 17.48 20.34 12.87
C ILE A 10 16.80 20.31 11.50
N LYS A 11 17.55 20.09 10.42
CA LYS A 11 16.97 20.00 9.06
C LYS A 11 16.05 18.79 8.92
N GLU A 12 16.48 17.62 9.40
CA GLU A 12 15.67 16.40 9.38
C GLU A 12 14.39 16.57 10.22
N SER A 13 14.48 17.20 11.40
CA SER A 13 13.32 17.51 12.25
C SER A 13 12.30 18.42 11.55
N ARG A 14 12.75 19.43 10.79
CA ARG A 14 11.86 20.30 10.01
C ARG A 14 11.15 19.56 8.89
N ILE A 15 11.84 18.64 8.22
CA ILE A 15 11.27 17.78 7.18
C ILE A 15 10.17 16.88 7.79
N VAL A 16 10.48 16.18 8.88
CA VAL A 16 9.52 15.35 9.62
C VAL A 16 8.28 16.15 9.98
N LYS A 17 8.47 17.35 10.55
CA LYS A 17 7.35 18.24 10.93
C LYS A 17 6.50 18.62 9.71
N TYR A 18 7.12 19.03 8.61
CA TYR A 18 6.40 19.41 7.39
C TYR A 18 5.53 18.28 6.86
N TYR A 19 6.07 17.07 6.75
CA TYR A 19 5.32 15.93 6.21
C TYR A 19 4.24 15.44 7.16
N TYR A 20 4.47 15.52 8.48
CA TYR A 20 3.43 15.28 9.47
C TYR A 20 2.26 16.27 9.28
N GLU A 21 2.52 17.58 9.33
CA GLU A 21 1.45 18.59 9.29
C GLU A 21 0.64 18.59 7.98
N ASN A 22 1.27 18.25 6.84
CA ASN A 22 0.64 18.34 5.52
C ASN A 22 0.09 17.01 4.99
N TYR A 23 0.60 15.87 5.47
CA TYR A 23 0.28 14.55 4.91
C TYR A 23 -0.14 13.51 5.95
N GLN A 24 -0.28 13.88 7.23
CA GLN A 24 -0.66 12.96 8.31
C GLN A 24 -1.94 12.16 7.97
N GLN A 25 -3.00 12.80 7.45
CA GLN A 25 -4.26 12.10 7.17
C GLN A 25 -4.10 10.97 6.15
N GLN A 26 -3.30 11.20 5.11
CA GLN A 26 -3.02 10.22 4.05
C GLN A 26 -2.12 9.09 4.58
N ILE A 27 -1.10 9.43 5.38
CA ILE A 27 -0.21 8.46 6.01
C ILE A 27 -0.98 7.59 7.01
N GLU A 28 -1.88 8.17 7.80
CA GLU A 28 -2.77 7.43 8.69
C GLU A 28 -3.71 6.48 7.94
N ALA A 29 -4.29 6.92 6.82
CA ALA A 29 -5.13 6.07 5.99
C ALA A 29 -4.35 4.85 5.46
N MET A 30 -3.09 5.05 5.10
CA MET A 30 -2.17 3.99 4.68
C MET A 30 -1.79 3.05 5.82
N ALA A 31 -1.48 3.59 7.00
CA ALA A 31 -1.18 2.82 8.20
C ALA A 31 -2.36 1.93 8.63
N ARG A 32 -3.59 2.48 8.60
CA ARG A 32 -4.82 1.71 8.85
C ARG A 32 -4.93 0.49 7.92
N ARG A 33 -4.60 0.65 6.64
CA ARG A 33 -4.61 -0.46 5.67
C ARG A 33 -3.53 -1.49 5.98
N CYS A 34 -2.32 -1.06 6.32
CA CYS A 34 -1.22 -1.95 6.65
C CYS A 34 -1.54 -2.86 7.85
N LEU A 35 -2.16 -2.30 8.90
CA LEU A 35 -2.57 -3.07 10.09
C LEU A 35 -3.77 -3.97 9.84
N HIS A 36 -4.74 -3.51 9.04
CA HIS A 36 -5.94 -4.29 8.76
C HIS A 36 -5.63 -5.59 8.00
N VAL A 37 -4.63 -5.56 7.12
CA VAL A 37 -4.18 -6.73 6.36
C VAL A 37 -3.34 -7.69 7.23
N ASN A 38 -2.59 -7.15 8.20
CA ASN A 38 -1.52 -7.88 8.90
C ASN A 38 -1.76 -7.93 10.41
N TYR A 39 -2.93 -8.44 10.82
CA TYR A 39 -3.38 -8.57 12.23
C TYR A 39 -2.23 -8.52 13.25
N THR A 40 -2.11 -7.39 13.94
CA THR A 40 -1.24 -7.26 15.12
C THR A 40 -2.13 -6.84 16.29
N SER A 41 -1.92 -7.40 17.48
CA SER A 41 -2.70 -7.04 18.67
C SER A 41 -2.19 -5.79 19.39
N THR A 42 -1.00 -5.29 19.03
CA THR A 42 -0.28 -4.28 19.81
C THR A 42 0.30 -3.14 18.97
N LEU A 43 0.42 -3.27 17.65
CA LEU A 43 0.89 -2.18 16.80
C LEU A 43 -0.27 -1.26 16.44
N THR A 44 -0.11 0.03 16.68
CA THR A 44 -1.13 1.05 16.44
C THR A 44 -0.89 1.80 15.13
N VAL A 45 -1.93 2.50 14.66
CA VAL A 45 -1.84 3.38 13.48
C VAL A 45 -0.77 4.46 13.71
N ASP A 46 -0.72 5.02 14.92
CA ASP A 46 0.22 6.07 15.28
C ASP A 46 1.67 5.57 15.25
N ASP A 47 1.92 4.32 15.67
CA ASP A 47 3.26 3.71 15.60
C ASP A 47 3.78 3.67 14.15
N LEU A 48 2.91 3.29 13.20
CA LEU A 48 3.26 3.24 11.79
C LEU A 48 3.44 4.64 11.18
N VAL A 49 2.58 5.59 11.56
CA VAL A 49 2.68 6.98 11.11
C VAL A 49 4.01 7.59 11.56
N VAL A 50 4.36 7.44 12.84
CA VAL A 50 5.62 7.92 13.41
C VAL A 50 6.80 7.24 12.71
N TYR A 51 6.75 5.92 12.53
CA TYR A 51 7.80 5.17 11.85
C TYR A 51 8.03 5.69 10.42
N ALA A 52 6.98 5.75 9.60
CA ALA A 52 7.08 6.22 8.21
C ALA A 52 7.59 7.66 8.10
N ILE A 53 7.07 8.57 8.94
CA ILE A 53 7.46 9.98 8.89
C ILE A 53 8.92 10.12 9.35
N SER A 54 9.35 9.41 10.40
CA SER A 54 10.73 9.44 10.89
C SER A 54 11.75 8.97 9.84
N ASN A 55 11.35 8.06 8.95
CA ASN A 55 12.18 7.57 7.85
C ASN A 55 12.18 8.47 6.60
N THR A 56 11.29 9.46 6.51
CA THR A 56 11.17 10.37 5.35
C THR A 56 12.50 11.03 4.95
N PRO A 57 13.36 11.53 5.87
CA PRO A 57 14.66 12.09 5.47
C PRO A 57 15.57 11.08 4.76
N SER A 58 15.51 9.80 5.16
CA SER A 58 16.26 8.73 4.49
C SER A 58 15.71 8.47 3.09
N LEU A 59 14.39 8.43 2.94
CA LEU A 59 13.72 8.23 1.65
C LEU A 59 14.03 9.36 0.67
N LEU A 60 14.05 10.61 1.15
CA LEU A 60 14.40 11.78 0.35
C LEU A 60 15.84 11.74 -0.17
N ARG A 61 16.78 11.15 0.58
CA ARG A 61 18.17 10.97 0.13
C ARG A 61 18.30 9.93 -1.00
N LYS A 62 17.35 9.00 -1.09
CA LYS A 62 17.30 7.94 -2.11
C LYS A 62 16.44 8.33 -3.34
N TYR A 63 15.78 9.48 -3.30
CA TYR A 63 14.92 9.92 -4.40
C TYR A 63 15.74 10.38 -5.61
N GLU A 64 15.45 9.79 -6.76
CA GLU A 64 16.06 10.11 -8.05
C GLU A 64 15.00 10.74 -8.98
N SER A 65 15.15 12.02 -9.32
CA SER A 65 14.13 12.79 -10.06
C SER A 65 14.06 12.47 -11.55
N ASP A 66 15.08 11.83 -12.09
CA ASP A 66 15.21 11.45 -13.50
C ASP A 66 14.32 10.25 -13.89
N ARG A 67 13.76 9.54 -12.91
CA ARG A 67 12.83 8.41 -13.12
C ARG A 67 11.38 8.82 -13.48
N GLY A 68 11.09 10.11 -13.60
CA GLY A 68 9.77 10.61 -14.03
C GLY A 68 8.63 10.47 -13.01
N ILE A 69 8.89 9.89 -11.83
CA ILE A 69 7.91 9.78 -10.74
C ILE A 69 7.96 11.05 -9.90
N SER A 70 6.79 11.63 -9.58
CA SER A 70 6.75 12.80 -8.69
C SER A 70 7.25 12.44 -7.29
N LEU A 71 7.93 13.37 -6.62
CA LEU A 71 8.47 13.14 -5.27
C LEU A 71 7.40 12.64 -4.30
N ILE A 72 6.18 13.17 -4.39
CA ILE A 72 5.11 12.78 -3.48
C ILE A 72 4.61 11.35 -3.77
N ASN A 73 4.52 10.96 -5.04
CA ASN A 73 4.13 9.58 -5.41
C ASN A 73 5.21 8.59 -4.98
N TYR A 74 6.48 8.95 -5.15
CA TYR A 74 7.60 8.17 -4.62
C TYR A 74 7.49 8.00 -3.10
N LEU A 75 7.26 9.09 -2.35
CA LEU A 75 7.15 9.03 -0.88
C LEU A 75 5.96 8.17 -0.44
N TYR A 76 4.80 8.26 -1.11
CA TYR A 76 3.66 7.40 -0.81
C TYR A 76 3.97 5.92 -1.02
N ALA A 77 4.66 5.58 -2.11
CA ALA A 77 5.07 4.21 -2.38
C ALA A 77 6.03 3.71 -1.29
N GLN A 78 7.04 4.51 -0.96
CA GLN A 78 8.06 4.14 0.02
C GLN A 78 7.52 4.05 1.45
N TRP A 79 6.65 4.97 1.88
CA TRP A 79 6.03 4.90 3.20
C TRP A 79 5.22 3.61 3.37
N ARG A 80 4.51 3.18 2.31
CA ARG A 80 3.77 1.92 2.35
C ARG A 80 4.70 0.72 2.54
N VAL A 81 5.78 0.66 1.78
CA VAL A 81 6.78 -0.42 1.86
C VAL A 81 7.41 -0.46 3.25
N GLU A 82 7.86 0.69 3.75
CA GLU A 82 8.45 0.82 5.09
C GLU A 82 7.48 0.37 6.20
N MET A 83 6.21 0.78 6.13
CA MET A 83 5.19 0.33 7.09
C MET A 83 4.95 -1.18 7.04
N LEU A 84 4.85 -1.77 5.84
CA LEU A 84 4.64 -3.21 5.69
C LEU A 84 5.83 -4.01 6.22
N ASN A 85 7.05 -3.56 5.93
CA ASN A 85 8.27 -4.16 6.47
C ASN A 85 8.29 -4.09 7.99
N TYR A 86 7.97 -2.93 8.57
CA TYR A 86 7.93 -2.77 10.01
C TYR A 86 6.88 -3.68 10.67
N VAL A 87 5.68 -3.80 10.08
CA VAL A 87 4.66 -4.74 10.56
C VAL A 87 5.16 -6.19 10.48
N HIS A 88 5.82 -6.55 9.38
CA HIS A 88 6.36 -7.90 9.18
C HIS A 88 7.45 -8.23 10.21
N GLU A 89 8.42 -7.34 10.40
CA GLU A 89 9.47 -7.48 11.41
C GLU A 89 8.89 -7.56 12.82
N TYR A 90 7.91 -6.72 13.13
CA TYR A 90 7.22 -6.71 14.41
C TYR A 90 6.51 -8.05 14.66
N ASN A 91 5.75 -8.56 13.69
CA ASN A 91 5.07 -9.84 13.77
C ASN A 91 6.06 -11.01 13.93
N ASN A 92 7.18 -11.00 13.19
CA ASN A 92 8.21 -12.03 13.33
C ASN A 92 8.91 -11.98 14.70
N SER A 93 9.07 -10.77 15.27
CA SER A 93 9.68 -10.59 16.59
C SER A 93 8.82 -11.15 17.72
N ILE A 94 7.49 -11.07 17.57
CA ILE A 94 6.49 -11.59 18.52
C ILE A 94 6.24 -13.09 18.30
N ASN A 95 6.17 -13.55 17.05
CA ASN A 95 5.82 -14.93 16.68
C ASN A 95 7.02 -15.87 16.53
N LYS A 96 8.06 -15.77 17.37
CA LYS A 96 9.22 -16.67 17.34
C LYS A 96 8.90 -18.18 17.42
N PHE A 97 7.65 -18.56 17.74
CA PHE A 97 7.17 -19.95 17.77
C PHE A 97 6.33 -20.41 16.57
N ASN A 98 5.93 -19.52 15.65
CA ASN A 98 5.03 -19.83 14.52
C ASN A 98 5.62 -19.49 13.14
N SER A 99 6.94 -19.40 13.03
CA SER A 99 7.65 -19.03 11.79
C SER A 99 7.47 -19.98 10.61
N SER A 100 6.77 -21.11 10.77
CA SER A 100 6.50 -22.07 9.70
C SER A 100 5.17 -21.85 8.97
N PHE A 101 4.30 -20.93 9.40
CA PHE A 101 2.98 -20.70 8.76
C PHE A 101 2.90 -19.45 7.90
N TYR A 102 3.90 -18.57 7.97
CA TYR A 102 4.04 -17.38 7.12
C TYR A 102 5.26 -17.57 6.22
N SER A 103 5.24 -18.62 5.39
CA SER A 103 6.24 -18.80 4.35
C SER A 103 6.14 -17.64 3.36
N TYR A 104 7.05 -16.68 3.51
CA TYR A 104 7.96 -16.06 2.52
C TYR A 104 7.54 -15.81 1.06
N ASP A 105 6.35 -16.17 0.61
CA ASP A 105 5.92 -16.00 -0.78
C ASP A 105 4.93 -14.84 -0.89
N GLU A 106 5.19 -13.96 -1.87
CA GLU A 106 4.27 -12.97 -2.49
C GLU A 106 4.36 -11.47 -2.12
N TRP A 107 5.17 -11.01 -1.14
CA TRP A 107 5.16 -9.57 -0.76
C TRP A 107 6.42 -8.76 -1.09
N ASN A 108 7.52 -9.39 -1.49
CA ASN A 108 8.78 -8.70 -1.80
C ASN A 108 8.93 -8.18 -3.24
N ASP A 109 7.94 -8.39 -4.10
CA ASP A 109 7.96 -7.92 -5.50
C ASP A 109 7.10 -6.67 -5.71
N ILE A 110 7.06 -5.71 -4.77
CA ILE A 110 6.52 -4.38 -5.09
C ILE A 110 7.68 -3.50 -5.51
N ASP A 111 8.09 -3.75 -6.75
CA ASP A 111 8.99 -2.90 -7.52
C ASP A 111 8.43 -1.47 -7.56
N ILE A 112 9.29 -0.46 -7.56
CA ILE A 112 8.86 0.95 -7.61
C ILE A 112 8.09 1.24 -8.91
N ASP A 113 8.34 0.42 -9.94
CA ASP A 113 7.61 0.40 -11.22
C ASP A 113 6.14 -0.04 -11.06
N ARG A 114 5.79 -0.82 -10.02
CA ARG A 114 4.39 -1.21 -9.75
C ARG A 114 3.49 -0.05 -9.32
N PHE A 115 4.03 1.09 -8.87
CA PHE A 115 3.20 2.25 -8.56
C PHE A 115 2.74 2.99 -9.83
N ALA A 116 3.59 3.04 -10.86
CA ALA A 116 3.20 3.48 -12.19
C ALA A 116 2.21 2.48 -12.83
N GLU A 117 2.41 1.17 -12.59
CA GLU A 117 1.42 0.16 -12.96
C GLU A 117 0.12 0.26 -12.15
N MET A 118 0.12 0.75 -10.89
CA MET A 118 -1.11 0.93 -10.09
C MET A 118 -1.98 2.10 -10.59
N GLU A 119 -1.39 3.24 -11.01
CA GLU A 119 -2.13 4.29 -11.70
C GLU A 119 -2.68 3.79 -13.05
N ASN A 120 -1.87 3.02 -13.79
CA ASN A 120 -2.31 2.40 -15.04
C ASN A 120 -3.39 1.32 -14.79
N LEU A 121 -3.30 0.58 -13.69
CA LEU A 121 -4.26 -0.46 -13.29
C LEU A 121 -5.61 0.16 -12.92
N ASP A 122 -5.64 1.27 -12.18
CA ASP A 122 -6.88 1.99 -11.89
C ASP A 122 -7.55 2.51 -13.17
N GLU A 123 -6.76 2.99 -14.14
CA GLU A 123 -7.28 3.40 -15.45
C GLU A 123 -7.77 2.22 -16.30
N ILE A 124 -7.03 1.10 -16.32
CA ILE A 124 -7.41 -0.14 -17.00
C ILE A 124 -8.69 -0.74 -16.38
N LEU A 125 -8.79 -0.74 -15.06
CA LEU A 125 -9.97 -1.20 -14.32
C LEU A 125 -11.19 -0.31 -14.60
N LYS A 126 -11.02 1.02 -14.69
CA LYS A 126 -12.08 1.94 -15.13
C LYS A 126 -12.47 1.70 -16.60
N ARG A 127 -11.52 1.45 -17.50
CA ARG A 127 -11.79 1.06 -18.89
C ARG A 127 -12.58 -0.24 -18.98
N LEU A 128 -12.21 -1.26 -18.20
CA LEU A 128 -12.93 -2.53 -18.13
C LEU A 128 -14.39 -2.38 -17.71
N ILE A 129 -14.68 -1.47 -16.78
CA ILE A 129 -16.07 -1.13 -16.42
C ILE A 129 -16.79 -0.46 -17.60
N ASN A 130 -16.15 0.49 -18.27
CA ASN A 130 -16.76 1.29 -19.35
C ASN A 130 -17.01 0.47 -20.63
N GLU A 131 -16.14 -0.50 -20.94
CA GLU A 131 -16.24 -1.37 -22.11
C GLU A 131 -17.29 -2.49 -21.94
N LYS A 132 -17.90 -2.64 -20.76
CA LYS A 132 -18.92 -3.66 -20.44
C LYS A 132 -18.48 -5.11 -20.74
N ARG A 133 -17.17 -5.40 -20.72
CA ARG A 133 -16.63 -6.76 -20.93
C ARG A 133 -16.87 -7.70 -19.75
N LEU A 134 -17.11 -7.14 -18.58
CA LEU A 134 -17.32 -7.88 -17.34
C LEU A 134 -18.81 -8.05 -17.05
N CYS A 135 -19.15 -9.18 -16.41
CA CYS A 135 -20.48 -9.31 -15.84
C CYS A 135 -20.74 -8.22 -14.78
N GLN A 136 -22.02 -7.88 -14.57
CA GLN A 136 -22.42 -6.78 -13.66
C GLN A 136 -21.83 -6.94 -12.25
N LEU A 137 -21.68 -8.17 -11.78
CA LEU A 137 -21.16 -8.47 -10.45
C LEU A 137 -19.65 -8.19 -10.35
N SER A 138 -18.87 -8.59 -11.36
CA SER A 138 -17.44 -8.34 -11.43
C SER A 138 -17.12 -6.86 -11.63
N ALA A 139 -17.91 -6.15 -12.46
CA ALA A 139 -17.80 -4.70 -12.61
C ALA A 139 -18.09 -3.97 -11.30
N LYS A 140 -19.12 -4.38 -10.54
CA LYS A 140 -19.42 -3.83 -9.22
C LYS A 140 -18.32 -4.10 -8.20
N MET A 141 -17.68 -5.27 -8.29
CA MET A 141 -16.52 -5.64 -7.48
C MET A 141 -15.35 -4.69 -7.75
N ILE A 142 -15.00 -4.43 -9.01
CA ILE A 142 -13.97 -3.47 -9.39
C ILE A 142 -14.33 -2.07 -8.90
N LYS A 143 -15.57 -1.63 -9.11
CA LYS A 143 -16.03 -0.31 -8.67
C LYS A 143 -15.83 -0.11 -7.16
N MET A 144 -16.12 -1.13 -6.37
CA MET A 144 -15.89 -1.14 -4.93
C MET A 144 -14.39 -1.07 -4.56
N VAL A 145 -13.52 -1.68 -5.36
CA VAL A 145 -12.05 -1.57 -5.17
C VAL A 145 -11.55 -0.18 -5.55
N VAL A 146 -11.96 0.35 -6.71
CA VAL A 146 -11.40 1.57 -7.29
C VAL A 146 -12.02 2.84 -6.69
N GLU A 147 -13.34 2.88 -6.55
CA GLU A 147 -14.06 4.09 -6.09
C GLU A 147 -14.27 4.09 -4.57
N GLU A 148 -14.62 2.95 -3.99
CA GLU A 148 -14.89 2.83 -2.56
C GLU A 148 -13.65 2.38 -1.75
N ASN A 149 -12.57 2.01 -2.44
CA ASN A 149 -11.30 1.57 -1.84
C ASN A 149 -11.47 0.42 -0.83
N LEU A 150 -12.41 -0.47 -1.11
CA LEU A 150 -12.77 -1.61 -0.26
C LEU A 150 -11.86 -2.81 -0.52
N ASN A 151 -11.54 -3.53 0.56
CA ASN A 151 -10.78 -4.76 0.48
C ASN A 151 -11.65 -5.99 0.17
N ALA A 152 -11.02 -7.12 -0.14
CA ALA A 152 -11.70 -8.36 -0.51
C ALA A 152 -12.72 -8.86 0.52
N ALA A 153 -12.46 -8.68 1.82
CA ALA A 153 -13.36 -9.10 2.90
C ALA A 153 -14.60 -8.19 2.95
N GLU A 154 -14.40 -6.88 2.88
CA GLU A 154 -15.46 -5.87 2.85
C GLU A 154 -16.38 -6.05 1.64
N ILE A 155 -15.80 -6.34 0.48
CA ILE A 155 -16.56 -6.56 -0.75
C ILE A 155 -17.40 -7.84 -0.66
N LYS A 156 -16.82 -8.93 -0.14
CA LYS A 156 -17.57 -10.18 0.08
C LYS A 156 -18.76 -9.97 1.00
N MET A 157 -18.59 -9.19 2.07
CA MET A 157 -19.67 -8.85 2.99
C MET A 157 -20.72 -7.96 2.33
N LYS A 158 -20.32 -6.84 1.70
CA LYS A 158 -21.25 -5.89 1.06
C LYS A 158 -22.03 -6.50 -0.11
N LEU A 159 -21.43 -7.43 -0.84
CA LEU A 159 -22.08 -8.10 -1.98
C LEU A 159 -22.70 -9.45 -1.61
N PHE A 160 -22.66 -9.86 -0.33
CA PHE A 160 -23.15 -11.15 0.17
C PHE A 160 -22.67 -12.34 -0.70
N LEU A 161 -21.38 -12.35 -1.04
CA LEU A 161 -20.81 -13.33 -1.94
C LEU A 161 -20.32 -14.57 -1.20
N SER A 162 -20.69 -15.74 -1.71
CA SER A 162 -20.02 -16.99 -1.34
C SER A 162 -18.59 -17.01 -1.87
N GLU A 163 -17.71 -17.77 -1.22
CA GLU A 163 -16.30 -17.92 -1.62
C GLU A 163 -16.17 -18.35 -3.09
N LYS A 164 -17.04 -19.27 -3.54
CA LYS A 164 -17.09 -19.74 -4.92
C LYS A 164 -17.40 -18.61 -5.90
N ARG A 165 -18.35 -17.71 -5.56
CA ARG A 165 -18.76 -16.61 -6.44
C ARG A 165 -17.72 -15.49 -6.46
N PHE A 166 -17.09 -15.22 -5.33
CA PHE A 166 -15.99 -14.26 -5.24
C PHE A 166 -14.78 -14.68 -6.08
N ARG A 167 -14.39 -15.96 -6.03
CA ARG A 167 -13.33 -16.51 -6.89
C ARG A 167 -13.65 -16.40 -8.37
N PHE A 168 -14.89 -16.69 -8.77
CA PHE A 168 -15.34 -16.52 -10.15
C PHE A 168 -15.11 -15.08 -10.64
N CYS A 169 -15.53 -14.08 -9.86
CA CYS A 169 -15.33 -12.67 -10.19
C CYS A 169 -13.84 -12.32 -10.29
N LYS A 170 -13.00 -12.79 -9.36
CA LYS A 170 -11.55 -12.58 -9.44
C LYS A 170 -10.94 -13.17 -10.71
N MET A 171 -11.33 -14.38 -11.10
CA MET A 171 -10.82 -15.03 -12.32
C MET A 171 -11.26 -14.30 -13.58
N GLU A 172 -12.52 -13.88 -13.67
CA GLU A 172 -13.04 -13.13 -14.83
C GLU A 172 -12.28 -11.82 -15.02
N ILE A 173 -12.02 -11.10 -13.92
CA ILE A 173 -11.24 -9.85 -13.95
C ILE A 173 -9.80 -10.13 -14.35
N ALA A 174 -9.15 -11.16 -13.78
CA ALA A 174 -7.78 -11.53 -14.12
C ALA A 174 -7.64 -11.93 -15.60
N ASN A 175 -8.60 -12.67 -16.15
CA ASN A 175 -8.60 -13.05 -17.57
C ASN A 175 -8.72 -11.82 -18.48
N ASN A 176 -9.60 -10.88 -18.12
CA ASN A 176 -9.77 -9.65 -18.88
C ASN A 176 -8.57 -8.70 -18.75
N LEU A 177 -7.88 -8.70 -17.60
CA LEU A 177 -6.63 -7.96 -17.42
C LEU A 177 -5.48 -8.59 -18.21
N GLY A 178 -5.41 -9.92 -18.31
CA GLY A 178 -4.40 -10.63 -19.11
C GLY A 178 -4.50 -10.40 -20.62
N GLU A 179 -5.62 -9.87 -21.13
CA GLU A 179 -5.75 -9.41 -22.52
C GLU A 179 -5.04 -8.08 -22.78
N PHE A 180 -4.71 -7.32 -21.74
CA PHE A 180 -3.84 -6.15 -21.83
C PHE A 180 -2.40 -6.66 -21.68
N ASN A 181 -1.72 -6.92 -22.80
CA ASN A 181 -0.31 -7.31 -22.79
C ASN A 181 0.51 -6.23 -22.06
N PHE A 182 1.09 -6.59 -20.91
CA PHE A 182 2.14 -5.83 -20.23
C PHE A 182 3.51 -6.24 -20.79
#